data_AF-A0A8H7D2P3-F1
#
_entry.id   AF-A0A8H7D2P3-F1
#
_cell.length_a   1.000
_cell.length_b   1.000
_cell.length_c   1.000
_cell.angle_alpha   90.00
_cell.angle_beta   90.00
_cell.angle_gamma   90.00
#
_symmetry.space_group_name_H-M   'P 1'
#
loop_
_entity.id
_entity.type
_entity.pdbx_description
1 polymer ?
#
loop_
_entity_poly.entity_id
_entity_poly.type
_entity_poly.pdbx_seq_one_letter_code
_entity_poly.pdbx_strand_id
1 'polypeptide(L)'
;MKTSSSSILLRASDLQILNVLWCIDEEAKKAAQEGSSSDNSIPPSFRGTLPWSRSARLQHYNARLKATVATEWKKSPRYHRIKPYDPSLPSNKFVKLTERMPRKLAVILVQLRTGHTILNKHLHRINRADSPICPCCKRADETIIHYLLHCPAHADARSELHRQGGRDARVLTKLLTKPELLPLLFRFIARTRRYHSVFGEIPALPPLEKPTRAERIAELNAIQLPHALLPVQVPRNAGPDWVPPARH
;
A
#
# COMPACT_ATOMS: atom_id res chain seq x y z
N MET A 1 15.94 -37.34 -5.00
CA MET A 1 15.12 -36.30 -5.67
C MET A 1 14.73 -35.24 -4.64
N LYS A 2 14.82 -33.95 -5.03
CA LYS A 2 14.59 -32.70 -4.25
C LYS A 2 15.74 -32.34 -3.31
N THR A 3 16.30 -31.12 -3.30
CA THR A 3 16.09 -29.89 -4.08
C THR A 3 17.34 -29.04 -3.89
N SER A 4 17.89 -28.55 -5.00
CA SER A 4 19.03 -27.64 -5.05
C SER A 4 18.69 -26.31 -4.37
N SER A 5 19.44 -25.95 -3.33
CA SER A 5 19.42 -24.62 -2.73
C SER A 5 20.25 -23.69 -3.61
N SER A 6 19.60 -22.89 -4.44
CA SER A 6 20.29 -21.82 -5.20
C SER A 6 20.68 -20.69 -4.26
N SER A 7 21.82 -20.84 -3.60
CA SER A 7 22.55 -19.75 -2.97
C SER A 7 23.07 -18.80 -4.06
N ILE A 8 22.52 -17.59 -4.14
CA ILE A 8 23.09 -16.51 -4.94
C ILE A 8 24.43 -16.14 -4.29
N LEU A 9 25.53 -16.66 -4.85
CA LEU A 9 26.87 -16.26 -4.51
C LEU A 9 27.11 -14.86 -5.09
N LEU A 10 26.84 -13.82 -4.30
CA LEU A 10 27.39 -12.49 -4.56
C LEU A 10 28.91 -12.60 -4.54
N ARG A 11 29.58 -12.15 -5.60
CA ARG A 11 31.05 -12.22 -5.68
C ARG A 11 31.64 -11.31 -4.61
N ALA A 12 32.79 -11.66 -4.05
CA ALA A 12 33.46 -10.87 -3.00
C ALA A 12 33.67 -9.40 -3.40
N SER A 13 33.85 -9.13 -4.69
CA SER A 13 33.93 -7.81 -5.30
C SER A 13 32.63 -6.99 -5.18
N ASP A 14 31.45 -7.62 -5.29
CA ASP A 14 30.15 -6.95 -5.16
C ASP A 14 29.90 -6.53 -3.71
N LEU A 15 30.37 -7.34 -2.76
CA LEU A 15 30.32 -7.04 -1.32
C LEU A 15 31.27 -5.89 -0.94
N GLN A 16 32.46 -5.82 -1.54
CA GLN A 16 33.40 -4.71 -1.33
C GLN A 16 32.86 -3.38 -1.86
N ILE A 17 32.26 -3.37 -3.06
CA ILE A 17 31.66 -2.16 -3.63
C ILE A 17 30.50 -1.68 -2.76
N LEU A 18 29.63 -2.58 -2.30
CA LEU A 18 28.52 -2.23 -1.41
C LEU A 18 29.02 -1.64 -0.07
N ASN A 19 30.10 -2.18 0.47
CA ASN A 19 30.66 -1.73 1.74
C ASN A 19 31.33 -0.35 1.63
N VAL A 20 32.04 -0.09 0.52
CA VAL A 20 32.62 1.23 0.23
C VAL A 20 31.53 2.26 0.01
N LEU A 21 30.49 1.94 -0.76
CA LEU A 21 29.36 2.85 -0.99
C LEU A 21 28.62 3.18 0.30
N TRP A 22 28.44 2.20 1.19
CA TRP A 22 27.84 2.41 2.51
C TRP A 22 28.72 3.28 3.42
N CYS A 23 30.04 3.05 3.45
CA CYS A 23 30.97 3.90 4.21
C CYS A 23 30.95 5.35 3.71
N ILE A 24 30.92 5.57 2.40
CA ILE A 24 30.85 6.92 1.81
C ILE A 24 29.55 7.62 2.20
N ASP A 25 28.41 6.91 2.12
CA ASP A 25 27.10 7.46 2.50
C ASP A 25 26.99 7.76 4.00
N GLU A 26 27.51 6.89 4.87
CA GLU A 26 27.55 7.14 6.31
C GLU A 26 28.48 8.28 6.69
N GLU A 27 29.66 8.37 6.08
CA GLU A 27 30.58 9.47 6.36
C GLU A 27 30.02 10.81 5.87
N ALA A 28 29.34 10.82 4.71
CA ALA A 28 28.62 12.00 4.22
C ALA A 28 27.48 12.44 5.17
N LYS A 29 26.76 11.50 5.79
CA LYS A 29 25.71 11.83 6.79
C LYS A 29 26.29 12.37 8.09
N LYS A 30 27.38 11.79 8.60
CA LYS A 30 28.07 12.29 9.80
C LYS A 30 28.57 13.72 9.59
N ALA A 31 29.25 13.98 8.48
CA ALA A 31 29.72 15.31 8.12
C ALA A 31 28.56 16.34 8.00
N ALA A 32 27.36 15.91 7.59
CA ALA A 32 26.18 16.77 7.57
C ALA A 32 25.58 17.05 8.96
N GLN A 33 25.82 16.19 9.96
CA GLN A 33 25.29 16.31 11.32
C GLN A 33 26.25 17.01 12.29
N GLU A 34 27.56 16.81 12.13
CA GLU A 34 28.61 17.32 13.01
C GLU A 34 28.92 18.83 12.80
N GLY A 35 28.21 19.47 11.86
CA GLY A 35 28.34 20.89 11.58
C GLY A 35 29.47 21.20 10.59
N SER A 36 29.39 22.36 9.94
CA SER A 36 30.41 22.80 8.98
C SER A 36 31.67 23.27 9.71
N SER A 37 32.85 22.99 9.14
CA SER A 37 34.12 23.55 9.62
C SER A 37 34.06 25.07 9.77
N SER A 38 34.85 25.64 10.68
CA SER A 38 34.89 27.09 10.87
C SER A 38 35.15 27.85 9.56
N ASP A 39 34.50 28.99 9.36
CA ASP A 39 34.56 29.77 8.10
C ASP A 39 35.99 30.10 7.65
N ASN A 40 36.93 30.21 8.60
CA ASN A 40 38.34 30.48 8.34
C ASN A 40 39.06 29.33 7.62
N SER A 41 38.57 28.10 7.73
CA SER A 41 39.10 26.90 7.07
C SER A 41 38.50 26.64 5.69
N ILE A 42 37.49 27.41 5.30
CA ILE A 42 36.78 27.28 4.02
C ILE A 42 37.37 28.30 3.03
N PRO A 43 37.61 27.98 1.75
CA PRO A 43 38.06 28.97 0.78
C PRO A 43 37.03 30.11 0.62
N PRO A 44 37.44 31.38 0.40
CA PRO A 44 36.53 32.53 0.36
C PRO A 44 35.32 32.39 -0.60
N SER A 45 35.48 31.63 -1.69
CA SER A 45 34.43 31.31 -2.66
C SER A 45 33.29 30.44 -2.11
N PHE A 46 33.50 29.76 -0.99
CA PHE A 46 32.53 28.86 -0.35
C PHE A 46 32.00 29.40 1.01
N ARG A 47 32.46 30.58 1.47
CA ARG A 47 32.03 31.23 2.73
C ARG A 47 30.68 31.98 2.61
N GLY A 48 29.77 31.45 1.79
CA GLY A 48 28.45 32.05 1.54
C GLY A 48 27.33 31.07 1.86
N THR A 49 26.14 31.60 2.16
CA THR A 49 24.93 30.76 2.23
C THR A 49 24.72 30.10 0.88
N LEU A 50 24.93 28.79 0.83
CA LEU A 50 24.69 28.01 -0.37
C LEU A 50 23.22 28.19 -0.79
N PRO A 51 22.96 28.51 -2.08
CA PRO A 51 21.60 28.53 -2.57
C PRO A 51 21.00 27.15 -2.37
N TRP A 52 19.73 27.11 -2.00
CA TRP A 52 19.02 25.86 -1.80
C TRP A 52 19.17 24.96 -3.02
N SER A 53 19.69 23.74 -2.80
CA SER A 53 19.73 22.72 -3.84
C SER A 53 18.32 22.44 -4.35
N ARG A 54 18.22 22.00 -5.61
CA ARG A 54 16.93 21.60 -6.20
C ARG A 54 16.21 20.57 -5.32
N SER A 55 16.96 19.61 -4.78
CA SER A 55 16.47 18.57 -3.87
C SER A 55 15.95 19.14 -2.56
N ALA A 56 16.69 20.05 -1.92
CA ALA A 56 16.23 20.72 -0.69
C ALA A 56 14.92 21.49 -0.92
N ARG A 57 14.81 22.20 -2.05
CA ARG A 57 13.60 22.95 -2.43
C ARG A 57 12.40 22.04 -2.64
N LEU A 58 12.60 20.92 -3.34
CA LEU A 58 11.56 19.89 -3.53
C LEU A 58 11.13 19.25 -2.21
N GLN A 59 12.07 18.94 -1.31
CA GLN A 59 11.75 18.36 0.00
C GLN A 59 10.89 19.31 0.84
N HIS A 60 11.26 20.58 0.93
CA HIS A 60 10.48 21.58 1.65
C HIS A 60 9.10 21.81 1.03
N TYR A 61 9.03 21.91 -0.30
CA TYR A 61 7.75 22.01 -1.01
C TYR A 61 6.84 20.82 -0.72
N ASN A 62 7.37 19.59 -0.79
CA ASN A 62 6.62 18.37 -0.50
C ASN A 62 6.21 18.27 0.97
N ALA A 63 7.06 18.72 1.91
CA ALA A 63 6.73 18.77 3.33
C ALA A 63 5.56 19.73 3.58
N ARG A 64 5.62 20.93 2.97
CA ARG A 64 4.53 21.92 3.04
C ARG A 64 3.24 21.36 2.45
N LEU A 65 3.29 20.73 1.28
CA LEU A 65 2.13 20.08 0.67
C LEU A 65 1.52 19.02 1.58
N LYS A 66 2.35 18.12 2.14
CA LYS A 66 1.87 17.07 3.07
C LYS A 66 1.13 17.67 4.27
N ALA A 67 1.66 18.75 4.86
CA ALA A 67 1.02 19.44 5.98
C ALA A 67 -0.33 20.08 5.58
N THR A 68 -0.38 20.74 4.42
CA THR A 68 -1.63 21.33 3.89
C THR A 68 -2.68 20.25 3.63
N VAL A 69 -2.33 19.18 2.91
CA VAL A 69 -3.28 18.09 2.60
C VAL A 69 -3.76 17.41 3.88
N ALA A 70 -2.89 17.20 4.88
CA ALA A 70 -3.31 16.64 6.17
C ALA A 70 -4.30 17.53 6.91
N THR A 71 -4.14 18.85 6.83
CA THR A 71 -5.05 19.83 7.44
C THR A 71 -6.39 19.87 6.71
N GLU A 72 -6.37 19.96 5.39
CA GLU A 72 -7.59 19.97 4.55
C GLU A 72 -8.36 18.64 4.65
N TRP A 73 -7.66 17.51 4.71
CA TRP A 73 -8.29 16.20 4.88
C TRP A 73 -9.11 16.12 6.16
N LYS A 74 -8.59 16.63 7.28
CA LYS A 74 -9.30 16.67 8.58
C LYS A 74 -10.59 17.50 8.55
N LYS A 75 -10.67 18.52 7.69
CA LYS A 75 -11.88 19.33 7.50
C LYS A 75 -12.98 18.61 6.71
N SER A 76 -12.63 17.57 5.95
CA SER A 76 -13.59 16.86 5.11
C SER A 76 -14.60 16.03 5.95
N PRO A 77 -15.90 16.02 5.60
CA PRO A 77 -16.89 15.12 6.23
C PRO A 77 -16.51 13.63 6.12
N ARG A 78 -15.70 13.27 5.12
CA ARG A 78 -15.21 11.89 4.90
C ARG A 78 -14.21 11.45 5.96
N TYR A 79 -13.49 12.39 6.57
CA TYR A 79 -12.50 12.10 7.61
C TYR A 79 -13.11 11.34 8.78
N HIS A 80 -14.26 11.79 9.28
CA HIS A 80 -14.92 11.15 10.43
C HIS A 80 -15.26 9.68 10.19
N ARG A 81 -15.62 9.31 8.95
CA ARG A 81 -15.96 7.92 8.60
C ARG A 81 -14.72 7.03 8.47
N ILE A 82 -13.62 7.56 7.95
CA ILE A 82 -12.42 6.75 7.66
C ILE A 82 -11.43 6.75 8.84
N LYS A 83 -11.41 7.80 9.66
CA LYS A 83 -10.54 7.95 10.85
C LYS A 83 -10.48 6.70 11.75
N PRO A 84 -11.59 5.98 12.03
CA PRO A 84 -11.54 4.76 12.84
C PRO A 84 -10.72 3.61 12.23
N TYR A 85 -10.55 3.60 10.91
CA TYR A 85 -9.82 2.55 10.18
C TYR A 85 -8.40 3.00 9.81
N ASP A 86 -8.23 4.25 9.40
CA ASP A 86 -6.93 4.81 9.04
C ASP A 86 -6.79 6.27 9.50
N PRO A 87 -6.29 6.49 10.73
CA PRO A 87 -6.03 7.84 11.23
C PRO A 87 -4.80 8.48 10.57
N SER A 88 -3.97 7.70 9.87
CA SER A 88 -2.76 8.20 9.20
C SER A 88 -3.05 8.86 7.85
N LEU A 89 -4.30 8.81 7.37
CA LEU A 89 -4.67 9.43 6.11
C LEU A 89 -4.34 10.93 6.11
N PRO A 90 -3.82 11.46 4.99
CA PRO A 90 -3.63 10.83 3.68
C PRO A 90 -2.26 10.12 3.52
N SER A 91 -2.13 8.88 4.00
CA SER A 91 -0.93 8.06 3.86
C SER A 91 -1.10 7.01 2.77
N ASN A 92 0.02 6.50 2.27
CA ASN A 92 0.05 5.37 1.33
C ASN A 92 -0.13 4.01 2.01
N LYS A 93 -0.45 3.96 3.32
CA LYS A 93 -0.55 2.70 4.06
C LYS A 93 -1.63 1.79 3.50
N PHE A 94 -2.81 2.34 3.24
CA PHE A 94 -3.90 1.58 2.64
C PHE A 94 -3.60 1.15 1.20
N VAL A 95 -2.95 2.01 0.41
CA VAL A 95 -2.55 1.70 -0.96
C VAL A 95 -1.63 0.47 -0.96
N LYS A 96 -0.58 0.48 -0.13
CA LYS A 96 0.36 -0.65 0.02
C LYS A 96 -0.34 -1.94 0.48
N LEU A 97 -1.35 -1.84 1.35
CA LEU A 97 -2.13 -3.00 1.78
C LEU A 97 -2.93 -3.60 0.62
N THR A 98 -3.56 -2.76 -0.21
CA THR A 98 -4.41 -3.21 -1.31
C THR A 98 -3.65 -3.60 -2.57
N GLU A 99 -2.42 -3.13 -2.75
CA GLU A 99 -1.57 -3.40 -3.91
C GLU A 99 -1.35 -4.89 -4.14
N ARG A 100 -1.28 -5.67 -3.05
CA ARG A 100 -1.07 -7.12 -3.08
C ARG A 100 -2.36 -7.93 -3.09
N MET A 101 -3.51 -7.26 -3.11
CA MET A 101 -4.82 -7.90 -3.08
C MET A 101 -5.40 -7.97 -4.49
N PRO A 102 -6.12 -9.05 -4.85
CA PRO A 102 -6.97 -9.05 -6.02
C PRO A 102 -7.91 -7.85 -6.01
N ARG A 103 -8.05 -7.18 -7.16
CA ARG A 103 -8.85 -5.95 -7.30
C ARG A 103 -10.25 -6.07 -6.69
N LYS A 104 -10.92 -7.22 -6.88
CA LYS A 104 -12.26 -7.49 -6.31
C LYS A 104 -12.26 -7.36 -4.78
N LEU A 105 -11.28 -7.95 -4.11
CA LEU A 105 -11.17 -7.92 -2.64
C LEU A 105 -10.87 -6.51 -2.13
N ALA A 106 -10.00 -5.77 -2.84
CA ALA A 106 -9.70 -4.38 -2.52
C ALA A 106 -10.95 -3.49 -2.62
N VAL A 107 -11.75 -3.66 -3.69
CA VAL A 107 -13.01 -2.92 -3.86
C VAL A 107 -13.99 -3.23 -2.72
N ILE A 108 -14.19 -4.50 -2.38
CA ILE A 108 -15.07 -4.89 -1.26
C ILE A 108 -14.59 -4.26 0.05
N LEU A 109 -13.29 -4.26 0.33
CA LEU A 109 -12.73 -3.65 1.53
C LEU A 109 -12.97 -2.13 1.58
N VAL A 110 -12.81 -1.44 0.46
CA VAL A 110 -13.11 0.00 0.35
C VAL A 110 -14.60 0.25 0.59
N GLN A 111 -15.48 -0.56 0.00
CA GLN A 111 -16.92 -0.45 0.20
C GLN A 111 -17.28 -0.61 1.68
N LEU A 112 -16.73 -1.63 2.35
CA LEU A 112 -16.95 -1.89 3.78
C LEU A 112 -16.42 -0.75 4.67
N ARG A 113 -15.23 -0.20 4.39
CA ARG A 113 -14.67 0.90 5.19
C ARG A 113 -15.40 2.23 4.98
N THR A 114 -15.89 2.48 3.76
CA THR A 114 -16.54 3.77 3.42
C THR A 114 -18.05 3.76 3.64
N GLY A 115 -18.65 2.58 3.83
CA GLY A 115 -20.10 2.43 3.94
C GLY A 115 -20.85 2.49 2.60
N HIS A 116 -20.14 2.45 1.46
CA HIS A 116 -20.72 2.38 0.12
C HIS A 116 -20.82 0.92 -0.34
N THR A 117 -21.61 0.15 0.41
CA THR A 117 -21.74 -1.30 0.23
C THR A 117 -23.02 -1.67 -0.51
N ILE A 118 -23.08 -2.90 -1.00
CA ILE A 118 -24.29 -3.51 -1.57
C ILE A 118 -25.31 -4.01 -0.53
N LEU A 119 -25.12 -3.67 0.75
CA LEU A 119 -26.03 -4.05 1.82
C LEU A 119 -27.28 -3.15 1.81
N ASN A 120 -28.43 -3.71 2.18
CA ASN A 120 -29.74 -3.10 2.00
C ASN A 120 -29.88 -1.73 2.69
N LYS A 121 -29.25 -1.50 3.85
CA LYS A 121 -29.30 -0.16 4.46
C LYS A 121 -28.69 0.92 3.56
N HIS A 122 -27.58 0.62 2.89
CA HIS A 122 -26.97 1.56 1.96
C HIS A 122 -27.82 1.68 0.69
N LEU A 123 -28.28 0.56 0.13
CA LEU A 123 -29.07 0.53 -1.09
C LEU A 123 -30.40 1.27 -0.94
N HIS A 124 -31.11 1.08 0.17
CA HIS A 124 -32.33 1.79 0.49
C HIS A 124 -32.10 3.30 0.58
N ARG A 125 -31.02 3.73 1.24
CA ARG A 125 -30.66 5.15 1.32
C ARG A 125 -30.43 5.82 -0.05
N ILE A 126 -30.02 5.05 -1.06
CA ILE A 126 -29.83 5.55 -2.43
C ILE A 126 -30.97 5.16 -3.37
N ASN A 127 -32.12 4.73 -2.84
CA ASN A 127 -33.30 4.30 -3.60
C ASN A 127 -32.97 3.20 -4.64
N ARG A 128 -32.23 2.18 -4.20
CA ARG A 128 -31.88 0.97 -4.98
C ARG A 128 -32.36 -0.33 -4.33
N ALA A 129 -33.05 -0.24 -3.19
CA ALA A 129 -33.73 -1.35 -2.54
C ALA A 129 -34.99 -0.82 -1.83
N ASP A 130 -36.05 -1.62 -1.84
CA ASP A 130 -37.36 -1.22 -1.27
C ASP A 130 -37.35 -1.13 0.26
N SER A 131 -36.42 -1.81 0.91
CA SER A 131 -36.33 -1.88 2.37
C SER A 131 -34.88 -1.93 2.86
N PRO A 132 -34.55 -1.30 4.00
CA PRO A 132 -33.23 -1.41 4.62
C PRO A 132 -33.02 -2.75 5.35
N ILE A 133 -34.07 -3.54 5.54
CA ILE A 133 -34.05 -4.77 6.34
C ILE A 133 -33.18 -5.85 5.68
N CYS A 134 -32.44 -6.58 6.52
CA CYS A 134 -31.62 -7.71 6.08
C CYS A 134 -32.48 -8.83 5.50
N PRO A 135 -32.24 -9.25 4.24
CA PRO A 135 -33.05 -10.28 3.60
C PRO A 135 -32.78 -11.67 4.21
N CYS A 136 -31.59 -11.86 4.80
CA CYS A 136 -31.18 -13.14 5.38
C CYS A 136 -31.85 -13.41 6.72
N CYS A 137 -31.94 -12.41 7.62
CA CYS A 137 -32.52 -12.60 8.95
C CYS A 137 -33.89 -11.96 9.15
N LYS A 138 -34.27 -10.98 8.32
CA LYS A 138 -35.55 -10.24 8.37
C LYS A 138 -35.86 -9.55 9.70
N ARG A 139 -34.86 -9.28 10.54
CA ARG A 139 -35.04 -8.74 11.91
C ARG A 139 -34.56 -7.31 12.12
N ALA A 140 -33.58 -6.86 11.34
CA ALA A 140 -32.94 -5.56 11.54
C ALA A 140 -32.40 -5.00 10.22
N ASP A 141 -32.08 -3.71 10.21
CA ASP A 141 -31.38 -3.05 9.10
C ASP A 141 -30.07 -3.78 8.76
N GLU A 142 -29.85 -4.00 7.47
CA GLU A 142 -28.62 -4.59 6.95
C GLU A 142 -27.47 -3.58 6.94
N THR A 143 -26.97 -3.25 8.13
CA THR A 143 -25.73 -2.47 8.31
C THR A 143 -24.50 -3.36 8.15
N ILE A 144 -23.32 -2.76 7.92
CA ILE A 144 -22.04 -3.50 7.95
C ILE A 144 -21.83 -4.20 9.31
N ILE A 145 -22.15 -3.50 10.41
CA ILE A 145 -22.06 -4.04 11.77
C ILE A 145 -22.98 -5.25 11.92
N HIS A 146 -24.24 -5.13 11.48
CA HIS A 146 -25.20 -6.23 11.52
C HIS A 146 -24.70 -7.42 10.71
N TYR A 147 -24.34 -7.20 9.44
CA TYR A 147 -23.86 -8.25 8.55
C TYR A 147 -22.63 -8.99 9.11
N LEU A 148 -21.59 -8.25 9.53
CA LEU A 148 -20.32 -8.84 9.98
C LEU A 148 -20.35 -9.36 11.42
N LEU A 149 -21.14 -8.78 12.33
CA LEU A 149 -21.04 -9.06 13.77
C LEU A 149 -22.31 -9.62 14.41
N HIS A 150 -23.51 -9.41 13.85
CA HIS A 150 -24.77 -9.71 14.58
C HIS A 150 -25.80 -10.56 13.83
N CYS A 151 -25.76 -10.63 12.50
CA CYS A 151 -26.82 -11.25 11.69
C CYS A 151 -26.98 -12.75 12.01
N PRO A 152 -28.08 -13.21 12.64
CA PRO A 152 -28.18 -14.61 13.08
C PRO A 152 -28.08 -15.62 11.92
N ALA A 153 -28.49 -15.23 10.71
CA ALA A 153 -28.37 -16.06 9.50
C ALA A 153 -26.92 -16.37 9.08
N HIS A 154 -25.92 -15.67 9.64
CA HIS A 154 -24.50 -15.91 9.40
C HIS A 154 -23.74 -16.34 10.65
N ALA A 155 -24.46 -16.90 11.65
CA ALA A 155 -23.87 -17.35 12.90
C ALA A 155 -22.72 -18.36 12.67
N ASP A 156 -22.93 -19.38 11.85
CA ASP A 156 -21.92 -20.43 11.62
C ASP A 156 -20.64 -19.87 10.98
N ALA A 157 -20.80 -19.04 9.94
CA ALA A 157 -19.67 -18.39 9.28
C ALA A 157 -18.93 -17.44 10.24
N ARG A 158 -19.65 -16.73 11.12
CA ARG A 158 -19.04 -15.87 12.14
C ARG A 158 -18.34 -16.66 13.23
N SER A 159 -18.89 -17.80 13.67
CA SER A 159 -18.27 -18.66 14.67
C SER A 159 -16.88 -19.09 14.21
N GLU A 160 -16.75 -19.46 12.93
CA GLU A 160 -15.47 -19.82 12.34
C GLU A 160 -14.50 -18.63 12.21
N LEU A 161 -15.01 -17.44 11.83
CA LEU A 161 -14.24 -16.20 11.82
C LEU A 161 -13.70 -15.87 13.22
N HIS A 162 -14.54 -15.98 14.26
CA HIS A 162 -14.16 -15.68 15.65
C HIS A 162 -13.22 -16.74 16.23
N ARG A 163 -13.38 -18.01 15.87
CA ARG A 163 -12.50 -19.09 16.32
C ARG A 163 -11.07 -18.87 15.85
N GLN A 164 -10.89 -18.44 14.60
CA GLN A 164 -9.55 -18.20 14.04
C GLN A 164 -8.99 -16.81 14.35
N GLY A 165 -9.83 -15.77 14.36
CA GLY A 165 -9.39 -14.38 14.55
C GLY A 165 -9.48 -13.87 16.00
N GLY A 166 -9.99 -14.68 16.93
CA GLY A 166 -10.05 -14.38 18.36
C GLY A 166 -10.85 -13.12 18.70
N ARG A 167 -10.37 -12.36 19.69
CA ARG A 167 -11.01 -11.13 20.17
C ARG A 167 -11.02 -10.02 19.12
N ASP A 168 -9.96 -9.92 18.31
CA ASP A 168 -9.84 -8.84 17.33
C ASP A 168 -10.84 -8.97 16.17
N ALA A 169 -11.23 -10.19 15.80
CA ALA A 169 -12.27 -10.41 14.79
C ALA A 169 -13.67 -9.93 15.22
N ARG A 170 -13.90 -9.74 16.52
CA ARG A 170 -15.17 -9.22 17.06
C ARG A 170 -15.27 -7.69 17.01
N VAL A 171 -14.16 -7.01 16.72
CA VAL A 171 -14.08 -5.54 16.67
C VAL A 171 -14.04 -5.11 15.21
N LEU A 172 -15.09 -4.42 14.75
CA LEU A 172 -15.24 -4.04 13.33
C LEU A 172 -14.00 -3.31 12.77
N THR A 173 -13.48 -2.33 13.50
CA THR A 173 -12.33 -1.53 13.05
C THR A 173 -11.09 -2.39 12.86
N LYS A 174 -10.83 -3.31 13.78
CA LYS A 174 -9.71 -4.25 13.70
C LYS A 174 -9.89 -5.24 12.56
N LEU A 175 -11.08 -5.84 12.44
CA LEU A 175 -11.43 -6.78 11.37
C LEU A 175 -11.23 -6.19 9.98
N LEU A 176 -11.57 -4.91 9.78
CA LEU A 176 -11.41 -4.23 8.50
C LEU A 176 -10.00 -3.64 8.28
N THR A 177 -9.12 -3.62 9.29
CA THR A 177 -7.82 -2.91 9.21
C THR A 177 -6.61 -3.85 9.22
N LYS A 178 -6.67 -4.92 10.02
CA LYS A 178 -5.55 -5.82 10.27
C LYS A 178 -5.33 -6.79 9.11
N PRO A 179 -4.16 -6.80 8.46
CA PRO A 179 -3.89 -7.70 7.33
C PRO A 179 -4.04 -9.17 7.71
N GLU A 180 -3.72 -9.55 8.95
CA GLU A 180 -3.86 -10.92 9.47
C GLU A 180 -5.33 -11.39 9.54
N LEU A 181 -6.29 -10.47 9.64
CA LEU A 181 -7.72 -10.79 9.73
C LEU A 181 -8.43 -10.74 8.36
N LEU A 182 -7.83 -10.09 7.37
CA LEU A 182 -8.46 -9.94 6.05
C LEU A 182 -8.73 -11.28 5.35
N PRO A 183 -7.84 -12.30 5.39
CA PRO A 183 -8.15 -13.60 4.82
C PRO A 183 -9.38 -14.24 5.44
N LEU A 184 -9.53 -14.10 6.77
CA LEU A 184 -10.69 -14.61 7.50
C LEU A 184 -11.97 -13.85 7.13
N LEU A 185 -11.89 -12.53 7.00
CA LEU A 185 -12.98 -11.67 6.54
C LEU A 185 -13.47 -12.09 5.15
N PHE A 186 -12.56 -12.28 4.19
CA PHE A 186 -12.97 -12.65 2.83
C PHE A 186 -13.51 -14.07 2.75
N ARG A 187 -13.01 -15.00 3.57
CA ARG A 187 -13.60 -16.33 3.71
C ARG A 187 -15.02 -16.27 4.29
N PHE A 188 -15.27 -15.39 5.25
CA PHE A 188 -16.61 -15.12 5.76
C PHE A 188 -17.53 -14.60 4.63
N ILE A 189 -17.09 -13.58 3.88
CA ILE A 189 -17.86 -13.00 2.77
C ILE A 189 -18.16 -14.05 1.69
N ALA A 190 -17.18 -14.91 1.37
CA ALA A 190 -17.37 -16.01 0.43
C ALA A 190 -18.42 -17.03 0.92
N ARG A 191 -18.37 -17.44 2.20
CA ARG A 191 -19.34 -18.40 2.78
C ARG A 191 -20.76 -17.85 2.84
N THR A 192 -20.93 -16.58 3.17
CA THR A 192 -22.29 -15.99 3.26
C THR A 192 -22.95 -15.79 1.90
N ARG A 193 -22.17 -15.82 0.80
CA ARG A 193 -22.62 -15.55 -0.58
C ARG A 193 -23.33 -14.20 -0.76
N ARG A 194 -23.30 -13.31 0.24
CA ARG A 194 -24.04 -12.04 0.20
C ARG A 194 -23.56 -11.10 -0.91
N TYR A 195 -22.29 -11.22 -1.29
CA TYR A 195 -21.62 -10.45 -2.34
C TYR A 195 -21.60 -11.17 -3.70
N HIS A 196 -22.19 -12.36 -3.80
CA HIS A 196 -22.10 -13.20 -4.98
C HIS A 196 -22.80 -12.58 -6.21
N SER A 197 -23.92 -11.90 -6.01
CA SER A 197 -24.68 -11.29 -7.12
C SER A 197 -23.92 -10.20 -7.89
N VAL A 198 -23.01 -9.49 -7.22
CA VAL A 198 -22.26 -8.36 -7.82
C VAL A 198 -20.83 -8.76 -8.19
N PHE A 199 -20.16 -9.56 -7.35
CA PHE A 199 -18.75 -9.87 -7.53
C PHE A 199 -18.48 -11.29 -8.05
N GLY A 200 -19.54 -12.11 -8.17
CA GLY A 200 -19.44 -13.53 -8.52
C GLY A 200 -18.75 -14.32 -7.42
N GLU A 201 -17.90 -15.26 -7.80
CA GLU A 201 -17.07 -15.99 -6.85
C GLU A 201 -16.00 -15.09 -6.23
N ILE A 202 -15.92 -15.13 -4.90
CA ILE A 202 -14.94 -14.37 -4.13
C ILE A 202 -13.70 -15.25 -3.99
N PRO A 203 -12.55 -14.85 -4.58
CA PRO A 203 -11.33 -15.63 -4.48
C PRO A 203 -10.84 -15.66 -3.02
N ALA A 204 -10.17 -16.75 -2.64
CA ALA A 204 -9.44 -16.80 -1.38
C ALA A 204 -8.32 -15.75 -1.40
N LEU A 205 -8.19 -14.99 -0.33
CA LEU A 205 -7.05 -14.08 -0.19
C LEU A 205 -5.83 -14.91 0.25
N PRO A 206 -4.71 -14.90 -0.51
CA PRO A 206 -3.48 -15.52 -0.03
C PRO A 206 -3.00 -14.84 1.27
N PRO A 207 -2.21 -15.53 2.11
CA PRO A 207 -1.63 -14.92 3.29
C PRO A 207 -0.94 -13.59 2.94
N LEU A 208 -1.37 -12.50 3.58
CA LEU A 208 -0.74 -11.19 3.44
C LEU A 208 0.51 -11.15 4.34
N GLU A 209 1.45 -12.05 4.11
CA GLU A 209 2.71 -12.09 4.84
C GLU A 209 3.53 -10.83 4.54
N LYS A 210 4.26 -10.36 5.55
CA LYS A 210 5.22 -9.27 5.37
C LYS A 210 6.31 -9.80 4.43
N PRO A 211 6.68 -9.06 3.38
CA PRO A 211 7.71 -9.54 2.47
C PRO A 211 8.98 -9.80 3.28
N THR A 212 9.55 -10.97 3.11
CA THR A 212 10.86 -11.32 3.67
C THR A 212 11.91 -10.33 3.20
N ARG A 213 13.05 -10.26 3.89
CA ARG A 213 14.18 -9.43 3.44
C ARG A 213 14.57 -9.76 1.99
N ALA A 214 14.52 -11.05 1.62
CA ALA A 214 14.79 -11.53 0.28
C ALA A 214 13.78 -11.00 -0.76
N GLU A 215 12.48 -11.06 -0.46
CA GLU A 215 11.45 -10.53 -1.36
C GLU A 215 11.52 -9.00 -1.51
N ARG A 216 11.87 -8.27 -0.45
CA ARG A 216 12.10 -6.82 -0.54
C ARG A 216 13.29 -6.49 -1.47
N ILE A 217 14.37 -7.25 -1.37
CA ILE A 217 15.54 -7.10 -2.26
C ILE A 217 15.17 -7.45 -3.70
N ALA A 218 14.38 -8.50 -3.91
CA ALA A 218 13.89 -8.88 -5.24
C ALA A 218 12.95 -7.83 -5.86
N GLU A 219 12.01 -7.26 -5.08
CA GLU A 219 11.15 -6.15 -5.51
C GLU A 219 11.96 -4.90 -5.88
N LEU A 220 12.95 -4.52 -5.07
CA LEU A 220 13.87 -3.41 -5.36
C LEU A 220 14.65 -3.66 -6.66
N ASN A 221 15.18 -4.86 -6.84
CA ASN A 221 15.92 -5.23 -8.04
C ASN A 221 15.03 -5.27 -9.30
N ALA A 222 13.76 -5.69 -9.17
CA ALA A 222 12.80 -5.69 -10.25
C ALA A 222 12.39 -4.27 -10.71
N ILE A 223 12.38 -3.28 -9.80
CA ILE A 223 12.17 -1.86 -10.11
C ILE A 223 13.40 -1.26 -10.82
N GLN A 224 14.59 -1.79 -10.59
CA GLN A 224 15.83 -1.38 -11.26
C GLN A 224 15.90 -1.88 -12.73
N LEU A 225 15.16 -2.95 -13.07
CA LEU A 225 15.23 -3.66 -14.35
C LEU A 225 14.47 -3.07 -15.56
N PRO A 226 13.48 -2.15 -15.47
CA PRO A 226 12.87 -1.58 -16.67
C PRO A 226 13.69 -0.42 -17.27
N HIS A 227 14.73 0.05 -16.59
CA HIS A 227 15.54 1.19 -17.03
C HIS A 227 16.94 0.81 -17.51
N ALA A 228 17.16 -0.46 -17.85
CA ALA A 228 18.16 -0.78 -18.86
C ALA A 228 17.64 -0.17 -20.16
N LEU A 229 18.11 1.04 -20.47
CA LEU A 229 18.07 1.59 -21.82
C LEU A 229 18.52 0.46 -22.75
N LEU A 230 17.58 -0.16 -23.46
CA LEU A 230 17.95 -1.04 -24.56
C LEU A 230 18.85 -0.17 -25.44
N PRO A 231 20.14 -0.52 -25.61
CA PRO A 231 21.02 0.28 -26.44
C PRO A 231 20.33 0.40 -27.79
N VAL A 232 20.15 1.64 -28.26
CA VAL A 232 19.63 1.91 -29.61
C VAL A 232 20.51 1.08 -30.55
N GLN A 233 19.94 0.03 -31.14
CA GLN A 233 20.70 -0.81 -32.05
C GLN A 233 20.95 0.00 -33.31
N VAL A 234 22.15 0.55 -33.43
CA VAL A 234 22.61 1.20 -34.66
C VAL A 234 22.76 0.09 -35.71
N PRO A 235 22.05 0.16 -36.86
CA PRO A 235 22.20 -0.82 -37.92
C PRO A 235 23.65 -0.86 -38.39
N ARG A 236 24.20 -2.05 -38.63
CA ARG A 236 25.60 -2.24 -39.09
C ARG A 236 25.96 -1.50 -40.39
N ASN A 237 24.96 -1.02 -41.13
CA ASN A 237 25.13 -0.32 -42.41
C ASN A 237 24.78 1.18 -42.32
N ALA A 238 24.74 1.76 -41.11
CA ALA A 238 24.50 3.18 -40.94
C ALA A 238 25.70 4.00 -41.47
N GLY A 239 25.47 4.79 -42.51
CA GLY A 239 26.41 5.79 -42.99
C GLY A 239 26.55 6.98 -42.03
N PRO A 240 27.50 7.90 -42.27
CA PRO A 240 27.78 9.03 -41.37
C PRO A 240 26.59 9.97 -41.12
N ASP A 241 25.54 9.91 -41.92
CA ASP A 241 24.36 10.80 -41.85
C ASP A 241 23.13 10.18 -41.14
N TRP A 242 23.27 9.03 -40.47
CA TRP A 242 22.12 8.39 -39.82
C TRP A 242 21.66 9.13 -38.56
N VAL A 243 20.36 9.49 -38.52
CA VAL A 243 19.71 10.15 -37.38
C VAL A 243 18.64 9.23 -36.78
N PRO A 244 18.63 8.99 -35.45
CA PRO A 244 17.63 8.15 -34.82
C PRO A 244 16.22 8.80 -34.89
N PRO A 245 15.15 8.00 -35.01
CA PRO A 245 13.79 8.53 -35.05
C PRO A 245 13.42 9.22 -33.73
N ALA A 246 12.68 10.34 -33.83
CA ALA A 246 12.22 11.10 -32.68
C ALA A 246 11.27 10.25 -31.81
N ARG A 247 11.48 10.30 -30.49
CA ARG A 247 10.59 9.65 -29.52
C ARG A 247 9.27 10.42 -29.45
N HIS A 248 8.15 9.76 -29.77
CA HIS A 248 6.80 10.25 -29.47
C HIS A 248 6.47 10.06 -27.98
#